data_AF-A0A2I0J1Q1-F1
#
_entry.id   AF-A0A2I0J1Q1-F1
#
_cell.length_a   1.000
_cell.length_b   1.000
_cell.length_c   1.000
_cell.angle_alpha   90.00
_cell.angle_beta   90.00
_cell.angle_gamma   90.00
#
_symmetry.space_group_name_H-M   'P 1'
#
loop_
_entity.id
_entity.type
_entity.pdbx_description
1 polymer ?
#
loop_
_entity_poly.entity_id
_entity_poly.type
_entity_poly.pdbx_seq_one_letter_code
_entity_poly.pdbx_strand_id
1 'polypeptide(L)'
;MLIQVQEEMRNGEVSLEKYIITKTLTKPPEAYPDAKNQPHVQVAQRLKLSGYSTGWSVGDTVPYIICREQGAELNSSSGIAQRARHPDELKKDEGRWLVDIDYYLSQQILPVVSRLCASIQGTSPERIADCLGLDSSKYTE
;
A
#
# COMPACT_ATOMS: atom_id res chain seq x y z
N MET A 1 -21.60 3.13 4.39
CA MET A 1 -20.89 2.31 3.39
C MET A 1 -19.39 2.56 3.42
N LEU A 2 -18.88 3.77 3.13
CA LEU A 2 -17.42 4.05 3.23
C LEU A 2 -16.90 4.10 4.68
N ILE A 3 -17.69 4.66 5.60
CA ILE A 3 -17.37 4.71 7.03
C ILE A 3 -17.21 3.29 7.61
N GLN A 4 -18.10 2.36 7.24
CA GLN A 4 -18.00 0.98 7.67
C GLN A 4 -16.73 0.30 7.13
N VAL A 5 -16.39 0.55 5.87
CA VAL A 5 -15.16 -0.02 5.27
C VAL A 5 -13.92 0.47 6.01
N GLN A 6 -13.82 1.78 6.34
CA GLN A 6 -12.66 2.27 7.06
C GLN A 6 -12.58 1.74 8.50
N GLU A 7 -13.73 1.56 9.17
CA GLU A 7 -13.80 0.92 10.49
C GLU A 7 -13.31 -0.54 10.45
N GLU A 8 -13.84 -1.36 9.53
CA GLU A 8 -13.43 -2.76 9.35
C GLU A 8 -11.92 -2.87 9.05
N MET A 9 -11.38 -1.96 8.23
CA MET A 9 -9.95 -1.92 7.91
C MET A 9 -9.10 -1.54 9.14
N ARG A 10 -9.53 -0.54 9.93
CA ARG A 10 -8.81 -0.09 11.13
C ARG A 10 -8.90 -1.09 12.29
N ASN A 11 -10.01 -1.82 12.39
CA ASN A 11 -10.21 -2.89 13.36
C ASN A 11 -9.45 -4.18 13.01
N GLY A 12 -8.88 -4.27 11.79
CA GLY A 12 -8.17 -5.47 11.33
C GLY A 12 -9.11 -6.61 10.93
N GLU A 13 -10.38 -6.32 10.63
CA GLU A 13 -11.38 -7.32 10.21
C GLU A 13 -11.22 -7.71 8.74
N VAL A 14 -10.45 -6.94 7.98
CA VAL A 14 -10.14 -7.19 6.57
C VAL A 14 -8.94 -8.12 6.45
N SER A 15 -9.12 -9.24 5.75
CA SER A 15 -8.06 -10.23 5.50
C SER A 15 -6.87 -9.63 4.75
N LEU A 16 -5.66 -10.06 5.13
CA LEU A 16 -4.38 -9.60 4.57
C LEU A 16 -4.29 -9.72 3.04
N GLU A 17 -4.97 -10.71 2.47
CA GLU A 17 -5.03 -10.97 1.02
C GLU A 17 -5.63 -9.80 0.23
N LYS A 18 -6.58 -9.05 0.82
CA LYS A 18 -7.21 -7.90 0.17
C LYS A 18 -6.28 -6.68 0.07
N TYR A 19 -5.17 -6.69 0.78
CA TYR A 19 -4.15 -5.64 0.74
C TYR A 19 -3.00 -5.95 -0.21
N ILE A 20 -2.97 -7.15 -0.82
CA ILE A 20 -1.89 -7.54 -1.72
C ILE A 20 -1.98 -6.75 -3.01
N ILE A 21 -0.93 -5.98 -3.30
CA ILE A 21 -0.75 -5.30 -4.58
C ILE A 21 0.25 -6.12 -5.39
N THR A 22 -0.11 -6.48 -6.62
CA THR A 22 0.75 -7.21 -7.53
C THR A 22 1.27 -6.31 -8.64
N LYS A 23 2.57 -6.34 -8.91
CA LYS A 23 3.15 -5.62 -10.06
C LYS A 23 4.24 -6.42 -10.74
N THR A 24 4.24 -6.41 -12.06
CA THR A 24 5.18 -7.16 -12.90
C THR A 24 6.50 -6.41 -13.08
N LEU A 25 7.61 -7.13 -12.99
CA LEU A 25 8.94 -6.62 -13.30
C LEU A 25 9.13 -6.59 -14.82
N THR A 26 9.37 -5.40 -15.37
CA THR A 26 9.68 -5.20 -16.78
C THR A 26 11.19 -5.26 -17.08
N LYS A 27 12.02 -5.18 -16.03
CA LYS A 27 13.48 -5.27 -16.07
C LYS A 27 13.98 -6.06 -14.87
N PRO A 28 15.23 -6.53 -14.85
CA PRO A 28 15.82 -7.11 -13.65
C PRO A 28 15.77 -6.10 -12.51
N PRO A 29 15.53 -6.53 -11.26
CA PRO A 29 15.41 -5.62 -10.12
C PRO A 29 16.66 -4.72 -9.95
N GLU A 30 17.85 -5.16 -10.32
CA GLU A 30 19.09 -4.37 -10.26
C GLU A 30 19.17 -3.26 -11.32
N ALA A 31 18.44 -3.41 -12.43
CA ALA A 31 18.49 -2.49 -13.57
C ALA A 31 17.55 -1.29 -13.42
N TYR A 32 16.82 -1.18 -12.31
CA TYR A 32 15.94 -0.04 -12.03
C TYR A 32 16.72 1.10 -11.35
N PRO A 33 16.85 2.27 -12.01
CA PRO A 33 17.53 3.43 -11.42
C PRO A 33 16.78 3.97 -10.19
N ASP A 34 15.44 3.85 -10.18
CA ASP A 34 14.57 4.38 -9.12
C ASP A 34 13.98 3.29 -8.21
N ALA A 35 14.73 2.22 -7.93
CA ALA A 35 14.29 1.12 -7.09
C ALA A 35 13.73 1.59 -5.73
N LYS A 36 14.33 2.63 -5.14
CA LYS A 36 13.94 3.24 -3.85
C LYS A 36 12.54 3.86 -3.85
N ASN A 37 11.97 4.15 -5.01
CA ASN A 37 10.62 4.70 -5.16
C ASN A 37 9.61 3.66 -5.67
N GLN A 38 10.07 2.44 -5.95
CA GLN A 38 9.27 1.39 -6.57
C GLN A 38 9.08 0.21 -5.61
N PRO A 39 7.90 0.08 -4.97
CA PRO A 39 7.61 -0.96 -3.97
C PRO A 39 7.97 -2.39 -4.41
N HIS A 40 7.41 -2.83 -5.55
CA HIS A 40 7.70 -4.12 -6.17
C HIS A 40 9.19 -4.39 -6.43
N VAL A 41 9.94 -3.39 -6.90
CA VAL A 41 11.38 -3.53 -7.14
C VAL A 41 12.13 -3.66 -5.82
N GLN A 42 11.81 -2.82 -4.83
CA GLN A 42 12.43 -2.85 -3.51
C GLN A 42 12.20 -4.19 -2.80
N VAL A 43 10.99 -4.75 -2.91
CA VAL A 43 10.66 -6.08 -2.36
C VAL A 43 11.43 -7.18 -3.09
N ALA A 44 11.44 -7.17 -4.43
CA ALA A 44 12.20 -8.13 -5.22
C ALA A 44 13.70 -8.12 -4.90
N GLN A 45 14.31 -6.93 -4.80
CA GLN A 45 15.71 -6.78 -4.40
C GLN A 45 15.97 -7.34 -3.00
N ARG A 46 15.09 -7.02 -2.02
CA ARG A 46 15.23 -7.51 -0.64
C ARG A 46 15.14 -9.03 -0.55
N LEU A 47 14.17 -9.64 -1.23
CA LEU A 47 14.00 -11.10 -1.22
C LEU A 47 15.19 -11.78 -1.88
N LYS A 48 15.68 -11.23 -3.00
CA LYS A 48 16.89 -11.73 -3.67
C LYS A 48 18.12 -11.70 -2.75
N LEU A 49 18.30 -10.61 -2.00
CA LEU A 49 19.37 -10.49 -1.00
C LEU A 49 19.18 -11.44 0.20
N SER A 50 17.94 -11.77 0.55
CA SER A 50 17.59 -12.69 1.63
C SER A 50 17.72 -14.17 1.24
N GLY A 51 18.24 -14.47 0.04
CA GLY A 51 18.47 -15.83 -0.45
C GLY A 51 17.30 -16.45 -1.21
N TYR A 52 16.20 -15.71 -1.44
CA TYR A 52 15.13 -16.16 -2.33
C TYR A 52 15.56 -15.93 -3.79
N SER A 53 16.08 -16.98 -4.42
CA SER A 53 16.65 -16.92 -5.78
C SER A 53 15.64 -17.22 -6.90
N THR A 54 14.39 -17.58 -6.57
CA THR A 54 13.37 -17.99 -7.55
C THR A 54 12.25 -16.94 -7.63
N GLY A 55 11.88 -16.52 -8.85
CA GLY A 55 10.67 -15.71 -9.10
C GLY A 55 10.82 -14.18 -9.13
N TRP A 56 12.04 -13.65 -9.34
CA TRP A 56 12.31 -12.20 -9.38
C TRP A 56 12.97 -11.74 -10.70
N SER A 57 12.69 -12.45 -11.78
CA SER A 57 13.19 -12.14 -13.12
C SER A 57 12.24 -11.22 -13.89
N VAL A 58 12.68 -10.79 -15.07
CA VAL A 58 11.82 -10.03 -16.00
C VAL A 58 10.59 -10.87 -16.36
N GLY A 59 9.40 -10.27 -16.25
CA GLY A 59 8.13 -10.92 -16.48
C GLY A 59 7.47 -11.49 -15.23
N ASP A 60 8.21 -11.60 -14.12
CA ASP A 60 7.64 -12.11 -12.86
C ASP A 60 6.79 -11.05 -12.17
N THR A 61 5.73 -11.52 -11.50
CA THR A 61 4.81 -10.67 -10.75
C THR A 61 5.17 -10.69 -9.28
N VAL A 62 5.43 -9.51 -8.73
CA VAL A 62 5.84 -9.34 -7.34
C VAL A 62 4.64 -8.88 -6.52
N PRO A 63 4.12 -9.72 -5.60
CA PRO A 63 3.13 -9.29 -4.63
C PRO A 63 3.82 -8.52 -3.50
N TYR A 64 3.22 -7.42 -3.08
CA TYR A 64 3.69 -6.63 -1.95
C TYR A 64 2.52 -5.98 -1.21
N ILE A 65 2.76 -5.65 0.06
CA ILE A 65 1.85 -4.94 0.94
C ILE A 65 2.60 -3.76 1.54
N ILE A 66 2.00 -2.57 1.51
CA ILE A 66 2.53 -1.40 2.19
C ILE A 66 2.21 -1.49 3.68
N CYS A 67 3.27 -1.38 4.48
CA CYS A 67 3.22 -1.56 5.93
C CYS A 67 3.76 -0.33 6.66
N ARG A 68 3.49 -0.26 7.95
CA ARG A 68 4.09 0.68 8.89
C ARG A 68 4.72 -0.10 10.02
N GLU A 69 5.81 0.41 10.57
CA GLU A 69 6.43 -0.23 11.73
C GLU A 69 5.56 0.01 12.97
N GLN A 70 5.39 -1.02 13.80
CA GLN A 70 4.64 -0.90 15.04
C GLN A 70 5.38 0.06 15.99
N GLY A 71 4.71 1.10 16.46
CA GLY A 71 5.31 2.13 17.31
C GLY A 71 6.09 3.23 16.58
N ALA A 72 6.22 3.17 15.25
CA ALA A 72 6.72 4.30 14.49
C ALA A 72 5.69 5.43 14.46
N GLU A 73 6.16 6.67 14.62
CA GLU A 73 5.32 7.85 14.45
C GLU A 73 4.75 7.89 13.03
N LEU A 74 3.50 8.36 12.88
CA LEU A 74 2.79 8.50 11.60
C LEU A 74 3.61 9.29 10.53
N ASN A 75 4.61 10.04 10.98
CA ASN A 75 5.48 10.90 10.19
C ASN A 75 6.85 10.28 9.91
N SER A 76 7.08 8.98 10.17
CA SER A 76 8.34 8.34 9.80
C SER A 76 8.55 8.48 8.29
N SER A 77 9.52 9.29 7.90
CA SER A 77 9.79 9.70 6.51
C SER A 77 10.40 8.58 5.64
N SER A 78 10.22 7.32 6.02
CA SER A 78 10.60 6.17 5.21
C SER A 78 9.69 6.10 3.98
N GLY A 79 10.30 6.15 2.80
CA GLY A 79 9.57 6.11 1.53
C GLY A 79 8.65 4.88 1.41
N ILE A 80 7.55 5.01 0.68
CA ILE A 80 6.54 3.95 0.49
C ILE A 80 7.17 2.63 0.04
N ALA A 81 8.18 2.69 -0.84
CA ALA A 81 8.87 1.47 -1.28
C ALA A 81 9.66 0.79 -0.15
N GLN A 82 10.28 1.57 0.75
CA GLN A 82 10.97 1.01 1.92
C GLN A 82 10.01 0.35 2.90
N ARG A 83 8.75 0.80 2.92
CA ARG A 83 7.65 0.26 3.72
C ARG A 83 6.95 -0.94 3.09
N ALA A 84 7.22 -1.21 1.80
CA ALA A 84 6.68 -2.37 1.11
C ALA A 84 7.33 -3.67 1.58
N ARG A 85 6.53 -4.71 1.82
CA ARG A 85 6.95 -6.04 2.27
C ARG A 85 6.22 -7.11 1.48
N HIS A 86 6.83 -8.28 1.34
CA HIS A 86 6.15 -9.45 0.78
C HIS A 86 5.12 -9.99 1.80
N PRO A 87 3.95 -10.49 1.36
CA PRO A 87 2.96 -11.09 2.26
C PRO A 87 3.53 -12.24 3.11
N ASP A 88 4.46 -13.03 2.56
CA ASP A 88 5.10 -14.12 3.31
C ASP A 88 6.09 -13.63 4.37
N GLU A 89 6.72 -12.46 4.17
CA GLU A 89 7.55 -11.84 5.21
C GLU A 89 6.68 -11.38 6.37
N LEU A 90 5.52 -10.77 6.07
CA LEU A 90 4.56 -10.31 7.08
C LEU A 90 3.96 -11.45 7.90
N LYS A 91 3.69 -12.59 7.27
CA LYS A 91 3.22 -13.80 7.96
C LYS A 91 4.28 -14.42 8.87
N LYS A 92 5.57 -14.15 8.63
CA LYS A 92 6.68 -14.67 9.45
C LYS A 92 7.08 -13.71 10.57
N ASP A 93 7.00 -12.40 10.33
CA ASP A 93 7.45 -11.33 11.23
C ASP A 93 6.25 -10.75 12.01
N GLU A 94 5.48 -11.64 12.66
CA GLU A 94 4.24 -11.31 13.37
C GLU A 94 4.50 -10.30 14.50
N GLY A 95 4.09 -9.05 14.28
CA GLY A 95 4.07 -8.00 15.30
C GLY A 95 4.96 -6.79 15.00
N ARG A 96 6.01 -6.92 14.18
CA ARG A 96 6.87 -5.78 13.85
C ARG A 96 6.25 -4.83 12.84
N TRP A 97 5.57 -5.38 11.83
CA TRP A 97 4.99 -4.63 10.72
C TRP A 97 3.47 -4.76 10.75
N LEU A 98 2.78 -3.62 10.70
CA LEU A 98 1.33 -3.54 10.58
C LEU A 98 0.98 -3.04 9.18
N VAL A 99 -0.20 -3.40 8.66
CA VAL A 99 -0.68 -2.86 7.38
C VAL A 99 -0.88 -1.35 7.52
N ASP A 100 -0.42 -0.58 6.52
CA ASP A 100 -0.59 0.87 6.48
C ASP A 100 -1.99 1.21 5.94
N ILE A 101 -3.00 1.14 6.81
CA ILE A 101 -4.41 1.37 6.44
C ILE A 101 -4.63 2.73 5.78
N ASP A 102 -3.99 3.79 6.30
CA ASP A 102 -4.10 5.14 5.76
C ASP A 102 -3.57 5.24 4.33
N TYR A 103 -2.53 4.48 3.97
CA TYR A 103 -2.09 4.37 2.58
C TYR A 103 -3.17 3.77 1.67
N TYR A 104 -3.82 2.67 2.07
CA TYR A 104 -4.86 2.06 1.24
C TYR A 104 -6.11 2.95 1.12
N LEU A 105 -6.51 3.60 2.21
CA LEU A 105 -7.63 4.55 2.17
C LEU A 105 -7.34 5.73 1.23
N SER A 106 -6.16 6.36 1.35
CA SER A 106 -5.82 7.57 0.59
C SER A 106 -5.32 7.32 -0.84
N GLN A 107 -4.58 6.23 -1.09
CA GLN A 107 -3.93 5.98 -2.38
C GLN A 107 -4.63 4.93 -3.24
N GLN A 108 -5.50 4.09 -2.65
CA GLN A 108 -6.22 3.04 -3.39
C GLN A 108 -7.72 3.32 -3.44
N ILE A 109 -8.36 3.51 -2.29
CA ILE A 109 -9.81 3.63 -2.20
C ILE A 109 -10.27 5.02 -2.65
N LEU A 110 -9.72 6.09 -2.05
CA LEU A 110 -10.13 7.46 -2.34
C LEU A 110 -10.04 7.81 -3.85
N PRO A 111 -8.94 7.58 -4.57
CA PRO A 111 -8.85 7.97 -5.99
C PRO A 111 -9.84 7.20 -6.87
N VAL A 112 -10.09 5.93 -6.56
CA VAL A 112 -11.04 5.09 -7.30
C VAL A 112 -12.47 5.55 -7.07
N VAL A 113 -12.85 5.77 -5.80
CA VAL A 113 -14.19 6.24 -5.42
C VAL A 113 -14.43 7.65 -5.96
N SER A 114 -13.49 8.57 -5.81
CA SER A 114 -13.58 9.93 -6.36
C SER A 114 -13.79 9.92 -7.87
N ARG A 115 -13.07 9.07 -8.62
CA ARG A 115 -13.26 8.95 -10.08
C ARG A 115 -14.65 8.43 -10.44
N LEU A 116 -15.19 7.47 -9.68
CA LEU A 116 -16.53 6.93 -9.92
C LEU A 116 -17.63 7.95 -9.59
N CYS A 117 -17.40 8.79 -8.58
CA CYS A 117 -18.34 9.82 -8.14
C CYS A 117 -18.16 11.17 -8.85
N ALA A 118 -17.14 11.34 -9.70
CA ALA A 118 -16.82 12.63 -10.33
C ALA A 118 -17.99 13.26 -11.13
N SER A 119 -18.89 12.44 -11.67
CA SER A 119 -20.06 12.90 -12.42
C SER A 119 -21.34 13.05 -11.58
N ILE A 120 -21.29 12.72 -10.28
CA ILE A 120 -22.44 12.76 -9.38
C ILE A 120 -22.51 14.15 -8.72
N GLN A 121 -23.61 14.87 -8.94
CA GLN A 121 -23.83 16.15 -8.29
C GLN A 121 -23.94 15.98 -6.76
N GLY A 122 -23.18 16.79 -6.01
CA GLY A 122 -23.20 16.80 -4.54
C GLY A 122 -22.15 15.93 -3.86
N THR A 123 -21.34 15.18 -4.62
CA THR A 123 -20.13 14.51 -4.13
C THR A 123 -18.89 15.36 -4.40
N SER A 124 -18.04 15.52 -3.39
CA SER A 124 -16.72 16.15 -3.51
C SER A 124 -15.63 15.20 -2.97
N PRO A 125 -14.39 15.28 -3.47
CA PRO A 125 -13.26 14.51 -2.94
C PRO A 125 -13.09 14.70 -1.43
N GLU A 126 -13.32 15.91 -0.92
CA GLU A 126 -13.30 16.25 0.50
C GLU A 126 -14.29 15.42 1.33
N ARG A 127 -15.55 15.33 0.88
CA ARG A 127 -16.60 14.55 1.56
C ARG A 127 -16.28 13.06 1.55
N ILE A 128 -15.71 12.56 0.45
CA ILE A 128 -15.29 11.16 0.34
C ILE A 128 -14.11 10.88 1.28
N ALA A 129 -13.14 11.79 1.35
CA ALA A 129 -12.01 11.69 2.28
C ALA A 129 -12.47 11.69 3.74
N ASP A 130 -13.40 12.57 4.11
CA ASP A 130 -14.01 12.63 5.44
C ASP A 130 -14.72 11.31 5.80
N CYS A 131 -15.50 10.75 4.87
CA CYS A 131 -16.15 9.45 5.04
C CYS A 131 -15.16 8.28 5.19
N LEU A 132 -13.93 8.42 4.70
CA LEU A 132 -12.84 7.44 4.84
C LEU A 132 -11.99 7.69 6.10
N GLY A 133 -12.33 8.69 6.92
CA GLY A 133 -11.55 9.06 8.10
C GLY A 133 -10.18 9.64 7.76
N LEU A 134 -10.05 10.29 6.61
CA LEU A 134 -8.85 11.01 6.18
C LEU A 134 -9.00 12.51 6.48
N ASP A 135 -7.87 13.19 6.63
CA ASP A 135 -7.83 14.64 6.79
C ASP A 135 -8.32 15.33 5.50
N SER A 136 -9.56 15.82 5.52
CA SER A 136 -10.24 16.44 4.40
C SER A 136 -9.58 17.74 3.93
N SER A 137 -8.85 18.44 4.81
CA SER A 137 -8.11 19.65 4.43
C SER A 137 -6.96 19.40 3.45
N LYS A 138 -6.54 18.14 3.29
CA LYS A 138 -5.54 17.74 2.28
C LYS A 138 -6.13 17.53 0.88
N TYR A 139 -7.46 17.58 0.75
CA TYR A 139 -8.18 17.24 -0.47
C TYR A 139 -9.18 18.32 -0.91
N THR A 140 -9.10 19.51 -0.30
CA THR A 140 -9.80 20.71 -0.78
C THR A 140 -9.15 21.18 -2.08
N GLU A 141 -9.91 21.12 -3.18
CA GLU A 141 -9.53 21.72 -4.48
C GLU A 141 -9.90 23.20 -4.55
#